data_AF-A0A847FL86-F1
#
_entry.id   AF-A0A847FL86-F1
#
_cell.length_a   1.000
_cell.length_b   1.000
_cell.length_c   1.000
_cell.angle_alpha   90.00
_cell.angle_beta   90.00
_cell.angle_gamma   90.00
#
_symmetry.space_group_name_H-M   'P 1'
#
loop_
_entity.id
_entity.type
_entity.pdbx_description
1 polymer ?
#
loop_
_entity_poly.entity_id
_entity_poly.type
_entity_poly.pdbx_seq_one_letter_code
_entity_poly.pdbx_strand_id
1 'polypeptide(L)' 'MAGGIGSRLWPRSRSATPKQFLDLTSERSMLRETVDRIQPLVPLERVLVVTGEEHRETV' A
#
# COMPACT_ATOMS: atom_id res chain seq x y z
N MET A 1 5.63 5.15 4.49
CA MET A 1 5.00 4.33 5.56
C MET A 1 3.69 3.76 5.03
N ALA A 2 3.55 2.44 5.03
CA ALA A 2 2.35 1.74 4.61
C ALA A 2 1.79 0.98 5.82
N GLY A 3 0.85 1.59 6.53
CA GLY A 3 0.29 1.04 7.77
C GLY A 3 -1.12 1.54 8.05
N GLY A 4 -1.75 0.89 9.03
CA GLY A 4 -3.12 1.14 9.46
C GLY A 4 -4.13 0.23 8.75
N ILE A 5 -5.06 -0.33 9.52
CA ILE A 5 -5.99 -1.36 9.03
C ILE A 5 -7.00 -0.82 8.02
N GLY A 6 -7.24 0.49 8.00
CA GLY A 6 -8.29 1.11 7.18
C GLY A 6 -9.71 0.78 7.65
N SER A 7 -9.99 0.77 8.95
CA SER A 7 -11.28 0.36 9.53
C SER A 7 -12.50 1.09 8.95
N ARG A 8 -12.36 2.36 8.55
CA ARG A 8 -13.42 3.14 7.87
C ARG A 8 -13.81 2.62 6.49
N LEU A 9 -13.00 1.75 5.90
CA LEU A 9 -13.21 1.13 4.59
C LEU A 9 -13.72 -0.32 4.73
N TRP A 10 -14.20 -0.70 5.91
CA TRP A 10 -14.94 -1.96 6.08
C TRP A 10 -16.21 -1.90 5.19
N PRO A 11 -16.59 -2.99 4.48
CA PRO A 11 -16.07 -4.34 4.57
C PRO A 11 -14.92 -4.67 3.60
N ARG A 12 -14.34 -3.72 2.87
CA ARG A 12 -13.22 -4.01 1.96
C ARG A 12 -11.89 -4.17 2.71
N SER A 13 -11.64 -3.29 3.67
CA SER A 13 -10.39 -3.32 4.45
C SER A 13 -10.52 -4.25 5.67
N ARG A 14 -9.54 -5.13 5.84
CA ARG A 14 -9.44 -6.10 6.96
C ARG A 14 -8.03 -6.09 7.52
N SER A 15 -7.81 -6.68 8.70
CA SER A 15 -6.47 -6.84 9.25
C SER A 15 -5.54 -7.62 8.31
N ALA A 16 -6.06 -8.64 7.61
CA ALA A 16 -5.30 -9.41 6.63
C ALA A 16 -5.07 -8.69 5.29
N THR A 17 -5.93 -7.71 4.96
CA THR A 17 -5.84 -6.93 3.71
C THR A 17 -6.16 -5.47 4.01
N PRO A 18 -5.21 -4.74 4.62
CA PRO A 18 -5.38 -3.32 4.94
C PRO A 18 -5.43 -2.46 3.67
N LYS A 19 -5.90 -1.22 3.83
CA LYS A 19 -6.24 -0.31 2.73
C LYS A 19 -5.16 -0.14 1.66
N GLN A 20 -3.88 -0.18 2.05
CA GLN A 20 -2.77 0.03 1.10
C GLN A 20 -2.71 -1.03 0.01
N PHE A 21 -3.30 -2.22 0.24
CA PHE A 21 -3.34 -3.31 -0.72
C PHE A 21 -4.63 -3.35 -1.55
N LEU A 22 -5.57 -2.42 -1.30
CA LEU A 22 -6.84 -2.35 -2.00
C LEU A 22 -6.74 -1.50 -3.28
N ASP A 23 -7.55 -1.89 -4.25
CA ASP A 23 -7.76 -1.30 -5.58
C ASP A 23 -8.96 -0.32 -5.56
N LEU A 24 -8.89 0.72 -4.73
CA LEU A 24 -10.06 1.58 -4.45
C LEU A 24 -10.43 2.53 -5.59
N THR A 25 -9.43 3.03 -6.31
CA THR A 25 -9.59 4.10 -7.31
C THR A 25 -9.09 3.71 -8.70
N SER A 26 -8.43 2.57 -8.82
CA SER A 26 -7.95 2.00 -10.07
C SER A 26 -7.79 0.48 -9.95
N GLU A 27 -7.30 -0.16 -11.01
CA GLU A 27 -6.97 -1.59 -11.02
C GLU A 27 -5.68 -1.94 -10.25
N ARG A 28 -5.00 -0.93 -9.66
CA ARG A 28 -3.76 -1.10 -8.89
C ARG A 28 -4.04 -0.85 -7.41
N SER A 29 -3.27 -1.52 -6.55
CA SER A 29 -3.32 -1.23 -5.12
C SER A 29 -2.90 0.22 -4.84
N MET A 30 -3.44 0.82 -3.79
CA MET A 30 -3.07 2.19 -3.38
C MET A 30 -1.54 2.34 -3.17
N LEU A 31 -0.87 1.29 -2.68
CA LEU A 31 0.59 1.27 -2.53
C LEU A 31 1.27 1.38 -3.89
N ARG A 32 0.85 0.58 -4.87
CA ARG A 32 1.41 0.59 -6.22
C ARG A 32 1.18 1.93 -6.92
N GLU A 33 -0.04 2.47 -6.84
CA GLU A 33 -0.33 3.82 -7.35
C GLU A 33 0.57 4.89 -6.72
N THR A 34 0.92 4.71 -5.44
CA THR A 34 1.82 5.64 -4.75
C THR A 34 3.25 5.52 -5.23
N VAL A 35 3.74 4.29 -5.46
CA VAL A 35 5.08 4.06 -6.05
C VAL A 35 5.14 4.61 -7.47
N ASP A 36 4.15 4.31 -8.31
CA ASP A 36 4.09 4.78 -9.70
C ASP A 36 4.10 6.32 -9.79
N ARG A 37 3.44 7.00 -8.86
CA ARG A 37 3.40 8.46 -8.79
C ARG A 37 4.76 9.09 -8.46
N ILE A 38 5.57 8.42 -7.64
CA ILE A 38 6.88 8.94 -7.21
C ILE A 38 8.02 8.48 -8.13
N GLN A 39 7.83 7.43 -8.91
CA GLN A 39 8.85 6.86 -9.80
C GLN A 39 9.50 7.88 -10.76
N PRO A 40 8.77 8.87 -11.33
CA PRO A 40 9.38 9.92 -12.16
C PRO A 40 10.31 10.87 -11.38
N LEU A 41 10.22 10.89 -10.05
CA LEU A 41 10.97 11.80 -9.17
C LEU A 41 12.10 11.08 -8.41
N VAL A 42 11.88 9.82 -8.05
CA VAL A 42 12.81 9.01 -7.24
C VAL A 42 12.89 7.62 -7.85
N PRO A 43 14.09 7.13 -8.20
CA PRO A 43 14.25 5.80 -8.75
C PRO A 43 13.93 4.74 -7.68
N LEU A 44 13.44 3.57 -8.11
CA LEU A 44 12.85 2.57 -7.21
C LEU A 44 13.83 2.08 -6.14
N GLU A 45 15.12 2.02 -6.45
CA GLU A 45 16.19 1.58 -5.53
C GLU A 45 16.35 2.53 -4.32
N ARG A 46 15.79 3.74 -4.41
CA ARG A 46 15.77 4.75 -3.34
C ARG A 46 14.41 4.87 -2.66
N VAL A 47 13.46 3.99 -2.98
CA VAL A 47 12.14 3.94 -2.35
C VAL A 47 12.16 2.89 -1.26
N LEU A 48 11.88 3.31 -0.02
CA LEU A 48 11.79 2.43 1.14
C LEU A 48 10.33 2.34 1.62
N VAL A 49 9.82 1.12 1.78
CA VAL A 49 8.51 0.87 2.37
C VAL A 49 8.68 0.40 3.81
N VAL A 50 8.22 1.22 4.75
CA VAL A 50 8.13 0.85 6.17
C VAL A 50 6.70 0.34 6.45
N THR A 51 6.58 -0.91 6.89
CA THR A 51 5.31 -1.59 7.18
C THR A 51 5.43 -2.52 8.40
N GLY A 52 4.34 -3.12 8.84
CA GLY A 52 4.34 -4.15 9.90
C GLY A 52 4.90 -5.48 9.39
N GLU A 53 5.50 -6.28 10.29
CA GLU A 53 6.14 -7.56 9.94
C GLU A 53 5.15 -8.51 9.24
N GLU A 54 3.87 -8.47 9.62
CA GLU A 54 2.81 -9.30 9.04
C GLU A 54 2.53 -9.02 7.56
N HIS A 55 3.08 -7.93 7.02
CA HIS A 55 2.88 -7.51 5.63
C HIS A 55 4.16 -7.55 4.80
N ARG A 56 5.28 -8.02 5.38
CA ARG A 56 6.59 -8.02 4.74
C ARG A 56 6.63 -8.76 3.40
N GLU A 57 5.93 -9.89 3.29
CA GLU A 57 5.87 -10.69 2.06
C GLU A 57 4.88 -10.13 1.01
N THR A 58 3.94 -9.30 1.43
CA THR A 58 2.91 -8.70 0.57
C THR A 58 3.40 -7.43 -0.13
N VAL A 59 4.41 -6.77 0.45
CA VAL A 59 4.99 -5.50 -0.04
C VAL A 59 6.01 -5.72 -1.15
#